data_AF-A0A1X0QVQ7-F1
#
_entry.id   AF-A0A1X0QVQ7-F1
#
_cell.length_a   1.000
_cell.length_b   1.000
_cell.length_c   1.000
_cell.angle_alpha   90.00
_cell.angle_beta   90.00
_cell.angle_gamma   90.00
#
_symmetry.space_group_name_H-M   'P 1'
#
loop_
_entity.id
_entity.type
_entity.pdbx_description
1 polymer ?
#
loop_
_entity_poly.entity_id
_entity_poly.type
_entity_poly.pdbx_seq_one_letter_code
_entity_poly.pdbx_strand_id
1 'polypeptide(L)'
;MDNDNSNNNNNSFVRVVSFDTMTNKDLPDYSYTLRAKSPGYKRSRRSRTFMVATDLANYSEYALNWAKDAVLEDGDELIVLRVVTLEMNNKRGDDLLQLEEQESKRISTEIMQRIIDDSHKQDKKVSVVVEFVIGKVQETIQRMIALYQPSLLIVGTRGLSEFKGMLLGSISKYCLQHSPVPVTVVRSENQIRKSSFDSVYNNNGRKRSSAIW
;
A
#
# COMPACT_ATOMS: atom_id res chain seq x y z
N MET A 1 -10.90 -47.96 -24.41
CA MET A 1 -10.28 -48.00 -23.07
C MET A 1 -9.29 -46.87 -23.12
N ASP A 2 -9.77 -45.66 -22.80
CA ASP A 2 -9.06 -44.44 -23.11
C ASP A 2 -9.02 -43.57 -21.87
N ASN A 3 -7.79 -43.15 -21.57
CA ASN A 3 -7.29 -42.58 -20.32
C ASN A 3 -8.06 -41.34 -19.85
N ASP A 4 -8.47 -41.38 -18.58
CA ASP A 4 -8.77 -40.21 -17.76
C ASP A 4 -7.52 -39.35 -17.60
N ASN A 5 -7.55 -38.11 -18.11
CA ASN A 5 -6.57 -37.09 -17.76
C ASN A 5 -7.24 -36.03 -16.89
N SER A 6 -7.18 -36.26 -15.59
CA SER A 6 -7.63 -35.33 -14.56
C SER A 6 -6.60 -34.21 -14.39
N ASN A 7 -6.91 -33.01 -14.90
CA ASN A 7 -6.21 -31.79 -14.49
C ASN A 7 -7.11 -30.98 -13.55
N ASN A 8 -6.89 -31.21 -12.27
CA ASN A 8 -7.35 -30.40 -11.14
C ASN A 8 -6.79 -28.97 -11.29
N ASN A 9 -7.65 -28.00 -11.60
CA ASN A 9 -7.36 -26.59 -11.39
C ASN A 9 -8.44 -26.00 -10.46
N ASN A 10 -8.33 -26.33 -9.16
CA ASN A 10 -9.07 -25.65 -8.08
C ASN A 10 -8.42 -24.29 -7.76
N ASN A 11 -8.39 -23.41 -8.75
CA ASN A 11 -8.01 -22.02 -8.58
C ASN A 11 -9.29 -21.18 -8.67
N SER A 12 -9.99 -21.01 -7.54
CA SER A 12 -11.17 -20.13 -7.45
C SER A 12 -10.74 -18.65 -7.46
N PHE A 13 -10.08 -18.23 -8.54
CA PHE A 13 -9.68 -16.85 -8.79
C PHE A 13 -10.81 -16.18 -9.57
N VAL A 14 -11.61 -15.36 -8.90
CA VAL A 14 -12.54 -14.48 -9.61
C VAL A 14 -11.79 -13.20 -9.96
N ARG A 15 -11.07 -13.24 -11.09
CA ARG A 15 -10.42 -12.07 -11.67
C ARG A 15 -11.50 -11.13 -12.22
N VAL A 16 -11.82 -10.08 -11.49
CA VAL A 16 -12.64 -8.98 -12.02
C VAL A 16 -11.70 -7.87 -12.47
N VAL A 17 -11.48 -7.78 -13.78
CA VAL A 17 -10.89 -6.59 -14.41
C VAL A 17 -12.03 -5.59 -14.62
N SER A 18 -12.05 -4.50 -13.85
CA SER A 18 -12.90 -3.36 -14.20
C SER A 18 -12.19 -2.56 -15.27
N PHE A 19 -12.77 -2.54 -16.48
CA PHE A 19 -12.38 -1.60 -17.53
C PHE A 19 -12.99 -0.23 -17.25
N ASP A 20 -12.22 0.78 -17.62
CA ASP A 20 -12.46 2.22 -17.57
C ASP A 20 -13.90 2.61 -17.24
N THR A 21 -14.09 2.99 -15.99
CA THR A 21 -15.25 3.78 -15.63
C THR A 21 -14.78 5.19 -15.36
N MET A 22 -15.24 6.11 -16.22
CA MET A 22 -15.39 7.55 -16.03
C MET A 22 -14.40 8.42 -16.83
N THR A 23 -14.92 9.05 -17.89
CA THR A 23 -14.34 10.22 -18.57
C THR A 23 -14.77 11.49 -17.81
N ASN A 24 -13.91 11.99 -16.94
CA ASN A 24 -14.08 13.30 -16.30
C ASN A 24 -12.73 14.01 -16.27
N LYS A 25 -12.70 15.33 -16.49
CA LYS A 25 -11.46 16.13 -16.58
C LYS A 25 -10.63 16.16 -15.29
N ASP A 26 -11.20 15.72 -14.18
CA ASP A 26 -10.58 15.67 -12.85
C ASP A 26 -10.14 14.25 -12.41
N LEU A 27 -10.20 13.27 -13.33
CA LEU A 27 -9.85 11.88 -13.05
C LEU A 27 -8.36 11.59 -13.30
N PRO A 28 -7.84 10.51 -12.69
CA PRO A 28 -6.49 10.07 -12.96
C PRO A 28 -6.42 9.59 -14.41
N ASP A 29 -5.35 9.92 -15.15
CA ASP A 29 -5.25 9.60 -16.58
C ASP A 29 -5.34 8.09 -16.86
N TYR A 30 -5.08 7.25 -15.85
CA TYR A 30 -5.25 5.81 -15.90
C TYR A 30 -5.38 5.21 -14.50
N SER A 31 -6.24 4.21 -14.34
CA SER A 31 -6.33 3.40 -13.12
C SER A 31 -6.78 1.98 -13.43
N TYR A 32 -6.41 1.03 -12.60
CA TYR A 32 -7.02 -0.29 -12.63
C TYR A 32 -7.01 -0.94 -11.25
N THR A 33 -7.90 -1.91 -11.12
CA THR A 33 -8.11 -2.65 -9.88
C THR A 33 -7.92 -4.14 -10.12
N LEU A 34 -7.17 -4.80 -9.24
CA LEU A 34 -7.16 -6.25 -9.11
C LEU A 34 -7.89 -6.65 -7.84
N ARG A 35 -8.66 -7.73 -7.89
CA ARG A 35 -9.37 -8.27 -6.73
C ARG A 35 -9.10 -9.76 -6.63
N ALA A 36 -8.80 -10.24 -5.42
CA ALA A 36 -8.69 -11.65 -5.11
C ALA A 36 -9.24 -11.92 -3.71
N LYS A 37 -9.62 -13.17 -3.45
CA LYS A 37 -10.10 -13.63 -2.16
C LYS A 37 -9.38 -14.93 -1.84
N SER A 38 -8.91 -15.09 -0.61
CA SER A 38 -8.38 -16.39 -0.20
C SER A 38 -9.51 -17.42 -0.07
N PRO A 39 -9.22 -18.73 -0.22
CA PRO A 39 -10.21 -19.78 -0.07
C PRO A 39 -10.96 -19.68 1.26
N GLY A 40 -12.29 -19.84 1.21
CA GLY A 40 -13.14 -19.78 2.40
C GLY A 40 -13.48 -18.38 2.91
N TYR A 41 -12.98 -17.31 2.28
CA TYR A 41 -13.39 -15.94 2.60
C TYR A 41 -14.92 -15.76 2.54
N LYS A 42 -15.49 -15.27 3.63
CA LYS A 42 -16.89 -14.87 3.73
C LYS A 42 -16.98 -13.51 4.43
N ARG A 43 -17.55 -12.52 3.74
CA ARG A 43 -17.82 -11.22 4.33
C ARG A 43 -18.94 -11.34 5.36
N SER A 44 -18.78 -10.68 6.50
CA SER A 44 -19.78 -10.60 7.57
C SER A 44 -20.05 -9.15 7.95
N ARG A 45 -21.01 -8.92 8.85
CA ARG A 45 -21.28 -7.58 9.40
C ARG A 45 -20.14 -7.05 10.28
N ARG A 46 -19.19 -7.90 10.67
CA ARG A 46 -18.00 -7.52 11.45
C ARG A 46 -16.74 -7.34 10.59
N SER A 47 -16.80 -7.67 9.30
CA SER A 47 -15.70 -7.48 8.36
C SER A 47 -15.25 -6.02 8.33
N ARG A 48 -13.95 -5.80 8.49
CA ARG A 48 -13.34 -4.47 8.41
C ARG A 48 -12.65 -4.31 7.07
N THR A 49 -12.51 -3.07 6.64
CA THR A 49 -11.72 -2.73 5.45
C THR A 49 -10.53 -1.89 5.89
N PHE A 50 -9.33 -2.31 5.51
CA PHE A 50 -8.08 -1.62 5.78
C PHE A 50 -7.49 -1.12 4.47
N MET A 51 -6.84 0.06 4.49
CA MET A 51 -6.15 0.57 3.31
C MET A 51 -4.68 0.83 3.61
N VAL A 52 -3.78 0.31 2.78
CA VAL A 52 -2.34 0.55 2.84
C VAL A 52 -1.92 1.34 1.60
N ALA A 53 -1.28 2.50 1.77
CA ALA A 53 -0.69 3.23 0.64
C ALA A 53 0.81 2.89 0.50
N THR A 54 1.25 2.53 -0.71
CA THR A 54 2.62 2.09 -0.98
C THR A 54 3.22 2.66 -2.27
N ASP A 55 4.51 2.98 -2.24
CA ASP A 55 5.34 3.36 -3.40
C ASP A 55 6.38 2.28 -3.76
N LEU A 56 6.23 1.06 -3.21
CA LEU A 56 7.13 -0.09 -3.37
C LEU A 56 8.52 0.05 -2.74
N ALA A 57 8.78 1.11 -1.97
CA ALA A 57 10.04 1.17 -1.24
C ALA A 57 9.98 0.40 0.07
N ASN A 58 11.15 0.04 0.59
CA ASN A 58 11.32 -0.83 1.76
C ASN A 58 10.44 -0.43 2.96
N TYR A 59 10.23 0.86 3.20
CA TYR A 59 9.47 1.34 4.34
C TYR A 59 7.94 1.17 4.15
N SER A 60 7.42 1.28 2.92
CA SER A 60 6.00 1.09 2.63
C SER A 60 5.68 -0.39 2.41
N GLU A 61 6.61 -1.17 1.86
CA GLU A 61 6.53 -2.63 1.86
C GLU A 61 6.52 -3.18 3.30
N TYR A 62 7.35 -2.63 4.19
CA TYR A 62 7.29 -2.99 5.61
C TYR A 62 5.92 -2.68 6.22
N ALA A 63 5.32 -1.52 5.90
CA ALA A 63 3.97 -1.18 6.36
C ALA A 63 2.90 -2.14 5.83
N LEU A 64 3.01 -2.57 4.57
CA LEU A 64 2.13 -3.57 3.97
C LEU A 64 2.25 -4.93 4.66
N ASN A 65 3.47 -5.40 4.90
CA ASN A 65 3.71 -6.67 5.60
C ASN A 65 3.19 -6.59 7.04
N TRP A 66 3.48 -5.50 7.75
CA TRP A 66 2.94 -5.28 9.09
C TRP A 66 1.41 -5.30 9.12
N ALA A 67 0.74 -4.67 8.15
CA ALA A 67 -0.72 -4.70 8.06
C ALA A 67 -1.24 -6.13 7.86
N LYS A 68 -0.65 -6.86 6.92
CA LYS A 68 -0.99 -8.27 6.64
C LYS A 68 -0.83 -9.16 7.87
N ASP A 69 0.26 -9.00 8.59
CA ASP A 69 0.62 -9.90 9.69
C ASP A 69 -0.10 -9.52 10.99
N ALA A 70 -0.13 -8.23 11.35
CA ALA A 70 -0.59 -7.75 12.65
C ALA A 70 -2.02 -7.19 12.68
N VAL A 71 -2.59 -6.80 11.53
CA VAL A 71 -3.90 -6.12 11.48
C VAL A 71 -4.99 -7.01 10.90
N LEU A 72 -4.69 -7.75 9.83
CA LEU A 72 -5.71 -8.56 9.14
C LEU A 72 -6.11 -9.79 9.96
N GLU A 73 -7.42 -9.97 10.10
CA GLU A 73 -8.09 -11.15 10.64
C GLU A 73 -9.04 -11.77 9.60
N ASP A 74 -9.61 -12.92 9.94
CA ASP A 74 -10.59 -13.61 9.10
C ASP A 74 -11.82 -12.74 8.82
N GLY A 75 -12.18 -12.65 7.54
CA GLY A 75 -13.29 -11.87 7.04
C GLY A 75 -12.94 -10.41 6.72
N ASP A 76 -11.72 -9.95 6.97
CA ASP A 76 -11.30 -8.59 6.61
C ASP A 76 -10.97 -8.42 5.12
N GLU A 77 -10.99 -7.16 4.66
CA GLU A 77 -10.56 -6.75 3.33
C GLU A 77 -9.37 -5.80 3.42
N LEU A 78 -8.31 -6.08 2.64
CA LEU A 78 -7.15 -5.22 2.49
C LEU A 78 -7.17 -4.53 1.12
N ILE A 79 -7.17 -3.20 1.12
CA ILE A 79 -6.95 -2.37 -0.06
C ILE A 79 -5.49 -1.95 -0.09
N VAL A 80 -4.74 -2.36 -1.11
CA VAL A 80 -3.37 -1.90 -1.37
C VAL A 80 -3.43 -0.85 -2.44
N LEU A 81 -3.21 0.40 -2.06
CA LEU A 81 -3.24 1.55 -2.96
C LEU A 81 -1.81 1.92 -3.39
N ARG A 82 -1.54 1.84 -4.70
CA ARG A 82 -0.33 2.38 -5.33
C ARG A 82 -0.71 3.57 -6.20
N VAL A 83 -0.09 4.71 -5.92
CA VAL A 83 -0.27 5.92 -6.72
C VAL A 83 1.06 6.30 -7.37
N VAL A 84 1.05 6.46 -8.69
CA VAL A 84 2.20 6.93 -9.46
C VAL A 84 1.86 8.30 -10.04
N THR A 85 2.79 9.25 -9.95
CA THR A 85 2.65 10.56 -10.59
C THR A 85 3.52 10.57 -11.83
N LEU A 86 2.91 10.80 -13.00
CA LEU A 86 3.63 10.98 -14.26
C LEU A 86 3.63 12.45 -14.64
N GLU A 87 4.80 12.98 -15.02
CA GLU A 87 4.90 14.32 -15.59
C GLU A 87 4.69 14.23 -17.11
N MET A 88 3.51 14.64 -17.57
CA MET A 88 3.14 14.57 -18.98
C MET A 88 3.65 15.81 -19.75
N ASN A 89 4.88 15.75 -20.26
CA ASN A 89 5.36 16.70 -21.27
C ASN A 89 5.28 16.06 -22.68
N ASN A 90 4.65 16.77 -23.62
CA ASN A 90 4.11 16.33 -24.93
C ASN A 90 4.87 15.25 -25.77
N LYS A 91 4.07 14.50 -26.56
CA LYS A 91 4.39 13.49 -27.59
C LYS A 91 5.07 12.19 -27.17
N ARG A 92 5.65 12.10 -25.97
CA ARG A 92 6.14 10.84 -25.35
C ARG A 92 5.20 10.27 -24.29
N GLY A 93 4.04 10.89 -24.08
CA GLY A 93 3.09 10.53 -23.03
C GLY A 93 2.50 9.13 -23.22
N ASP A 94 2.02 8.82 -24.43
CA ASP A 94 1.29 7.58 -24.68
C ASP A 94 2.17 6.33 -24.54
N ASP A 95 3.39 6.36 -25.09
CA ASP A 95 4.34 5.25 -24.96
C ASP A 95 4.76 5.03 -23.48
N LEU A 96 5.00 6.13 -22.75
CA LEU A 96 5.37 6.07 -21.34
C LEU A 96 4.21 5.55 -20.47
N LEU A 97 2.99 5.98 -20.77
CA LEU A 97 1.77 5.48 -20.12
C LEU A 97 1.60 3.98 -20.34
N GLN A 98 1.77 3.51 -21.58
CA GLN A 98 1.63 2.10 -21.90
C GLN A 98 2.68 1.23 -21.19
N LEU A 99 3.93 1.70 -21.12
CA LEU A 99 4.99 1.01 -20.38
C LEU A 99 4.71 0.98 -18.88
N GLU A 100 4.32 2.11 -18.28
CA GLU A 100 3.98 2.18 -16.85
C GLU A 100 2.76 1.31 -16.54
N GLU A 101 1.77 1.25 -17.43
CA GLU A 101 0.60 0.38 -17.30
C GLU A 101 1.00 -1.10 -17.27
N GLN A 102 1.82 -1.56 -18.22
CA GLN A 102 2.27 -2.95 -18.30
C GLN A 102 3.07 -3.35 -17.06
N GLU A 103 4.01 -2.51 -16.66
CA GLU A 103 4.85 -2.77 -15.50
C GLU A 103 4.03 -2.74 -14.20
N SER A 104 3.11 -1.79 -14.09
CA SER A 104 2.22 -1.70 -12.93
C SER A 104 1.34 -2.94 -12.80
N LYS A 105 0.76 -3.41 -13.91
CA LYS A 105 -0.03 -4.65 -13.95
C LYS A 105 0.77 -5.85 -13.45
N ARG A 106 2.02 -5.98 -13.90
CA ARG A 106 2.94 -7.03 -13.43
C ARG A 106 3.15 -6.94 -11.93
N ILE A 107 3.59 -5.77 -11.45
CA ILE A 107 3.87 -5.53 -10.02
C ILE A 107 2.62 -5.77 -9.16
N SER A 108 1.45 -5.29 -9.58
CA SER A 108 0.22 -5.44 -8.78
C SER A 108 -0.25 -6.88 -8.71
N THR A 109 -0.01 -7.65 -9.77
CA THR A 109 -0.25 -9.10 -9.77
C THR A 109 0.70 -9.80 -8.80
N GLU A 110 1.97 -9.42 -8.78
CA GLU A 110 2.96 -9.97 -7.84
C GLU A 110 2.64 -9.64 -6.38
N ILE A 111 2.22 -8.41 -6.09
CA ILE A 111 1.76 -8.00 -4.76
C ILE A 111 0.54 -8.81 -4.34
N MET A 112 -0.47 -8.90 -5.21
CA MET A 112 -1.69 -9.66 -4.95
C MET A 112 -1.35 -11.13 -4.64
N GLN A 113 -0.54 -11.77 -5.50
CA GLN A 113 -0.17 -13.16 -5.35
C GLN A 113 0.59 -13.39 -4.04
N ARG A 114 1.56 -12.53 -3.72
CA ARG A 114 2.31 -12.61 -2.46
C ARG A 114 1.39 -12.55 -1.24
N ILE A 115 0.44 -11.62 -1.22
CA ILE A 115 -0.50 -11.47 -0.09
C ILE A 115 -1.42 -12.70 0.02
N ILE A 116 -1.94 -13.20 -1.10
CA ILE A 116 -2.81 -14.38 -1.11
C ILE A 116 -2.06 -15.63 -0.67
N ASP A 117 -0.84 -15.84 -1.17
CA ASP A 117 -0.01 -16.99 -0.80
C ASP A 117 0.35 -16.97 0.68
N ASP A 118 0.72 -15.80 1.20
CA ASP A 118 1.04 -15.66 2.63
C ASP A 118 -0.21 -15.81 3.50
N SER A 119 -1.35 -15.29 3.06
CA SER A 119 -2.63 -15.50 3.74
C SER A 119 -3.00 -16.98 3.78
N HIS A 120 -2.79 -17.71 2.69
CA HIS A 120 -3.01 -19.15 2.63
C HIS A 120 -2.08 -19.90 3.58
N LYS A 121 -0.78 -19.58 3.61
CA LYS A 121 0.19 -20.18 4.56
C LYS A 121 -0.18 -19.93 6.03
N GLN A 122 -0.82 -18.80 6.32
CA GLN A 122 -1.26 -18.41 7.67
C GLN A 122 -2.70 -18.85 7.99
N ASP A 123 -3.39 -19.57 7.10
CA ASP A 123 -4.82 -19.91 7.19
C ASP A 123 -5.73 -18.68 7.44
N LYS A 124 -5.40 -17.52 6.85
CA LYS A 124 -6.21 -16.30 6.91
C LYS A 124 -7.21 -16.23 5.75
N LYS A 125 -8.50 -16.00 6.08
CA LYS A 125 -9.60 -15.89 5.11
C LYS A 125 -9.89 -14.42 4.83
N VAL A 126 -9.24 -13.83 3.83
CA VAL A 126 -9.24 -12.37 3.56
C VAL A 126 -9.63 -12.05 2.11
N SER A 127 -10.14 -10.84 1.89
CA SER A 127 -10.30 -10.21 0.57
C SER A 127 -9.13 -9.25 0.35
N VAL A 128 -8.57 -9.23 -0.85
CA VAL A 128 -7.48 -8.34 -1.21
C VAL A 128 -7.85 -7.59 -2.48
N VAL A 129 -7.68 -6.29 -2.45
CA VAL A 129 -7.87 -5.38 -3.58
C VAL A 129 -6.57 -4.63 -3.78
N VAL A 130 -6.03 -4.64 -4.99
CA VAL A 130 -4.87 -3.82 -5.35
C VAL A 130 -5.35 -2.75 -6.32
N GLU A 131 -5.28 -1.50 -5.88
CA GLU A 131 -5.61 -0.32 -6.67
C GLU A 131 -4.34 0.33 -7.19
N PHE A 132 -4.26 0.49 -8.51
CA PHE A 132 -3.24 1.28 -9.15
C PHE A 132 -3.86 2.52 -9.78
N VAL A 133 -3.27 3.68 -9.51
CA VAL A 133 -3.78 4.96 -9.99
C VAL A 133 -2.62 5.85 -10.44
N ILE A 134 -2.73 6.41 -11.64
CA ILE A 134 -1.83 7.46 -12.13
C ILE A 134 -2.42 8.83 -11.78
N GLY A 135 -1.83 9.54 -10.83
CA GLY A 135 -2.31 10.86 -10.43
C GLY A 135 -1.55 11.48 -9.26
N LYS A 136 -2.14 12.51 -8.67
CA LYS A 136 -1.58 13.19 -7.50
C LYS A 136 -1.84 12.38 -6.23
N VAL A 137 -0.77 11.96 -5.56
CA VAL A 137 -0.82 11.07 -4.38
C VAL A 137 -1.82 11.53 -3.32
N GLN A 138 -1.77 12.80 -2.92
CA GLN A 138 -2.59 13.34 -1.84
C GLN A 138 -4.10 13.33 -2.16
N GLU A 139 -4.46 13.75 -3.37
CA GLU A 139 -5.85 13.79 -3.84
C GLU A 139 -6.40 12.38 -4.04
N THR A 140 -5.59 11.49 -4.63
CA THR A 140 -5.96 10.08 -4.83
C THR A 140 -6.19 9.35 -3.51
N ILE A 141 -5.33 9.55 -2.51
CA ILE A 141 -5.54 8.94 -1.18
C ILE A 141 -6.89 9.37 -0.61
N GLN A 142 -7.21 10.67 -0.62
CA GLN A 142 -8.50 11.17 -0.11
C GLN A 142 -9.69 10.58 -0.88
N ARG A 143 -9.58 10.51 -2.20
CA ARG A 143 -10.61 9.89 -3.06
C ARG A 143 -10.82 8.41 -2.71
N MET A 144 -9.74 7.66 -2.52
CA MET A 144 -9.82 6.24 -2.19
C MET A 144 -10.33 6.01 -0.76
N ILE A 145 -10.02 6.89 0.19
CA ILE A 145 -10.65 6.87 1.52
C ILE A 145 -12.16 7.06 1.39
N ALA A 146 -12.62 8.03 0.58
CA ALA A 146 -14.04 8.27 0.38
C ALA A 146 -14.75 7.09 -0.32
N LEU A 147 -14.08 6.45 -1.28
CA LEU A 147 -14.61 5.31 -2.03
C LEU A 147 -14.71 4.04 -1.18
N TYR A 148 -13.63 3.69 -0.48
CA TYR A 148 -13.51 2.43 0.26
C TYR A 148 -13.96 2.50 1.71
N GLN A 149 -14.05 3.71 2.27
CA GLN A 149 -14.38 3.96 3.68
C GLN A 149 -13.60 3.04 4.63
N PRO A 150 -12.26 2.97 4.52
CA PRO A 150 -11.47 2.06 5.34
C PRO A 150 -11.58 2.45 6.81
N SER A 151 -11.66 1.46 7.69
CA SER A 151 -11.67 1.65 9.14
C SER A 151 -10.32 2.17 9.66
N LEU A 152 -9.24 1.97 8.89
CA LEU A 152 -7.90 2.45 9.19
C LEU A 152 -7.07 2.59 7.90
N LEU A 153 -6.41 3.74 7.75
CA LEU A 153 -5.37 3.98 6.75
C LEU A 153 -3.99 3.67 7.33
N ILE A 154 -3.17 2.94 6.59
CA ILE A 154 -1.83 2.53 6.98
C ILE A 154 -0.85 3.09 5.96
N VAL A 155 0.19 3.77 6.45
CA VAL A 155 1.24 4.36 5.62
C VAL A 155 2.61 4.06 6.22
N GLY A 156 3.62 3.98 5.35
CA GLY A 156 5.01 3.99 5.77
C GLY A 156 5.52 5.41 6.10
N THR A 157 6.78 5.54 6.51
CA THR A 157 7.33 6.77 7.11
C THR A 157 7.97 7.80 6.17
N ARG A 158 7.97 7.64 4.84
CA ARG A 158 8.93 8.35 3.97
C ARG A 158 8.65 9.83 3.69
N GLY A 159 9.72 10.64 3.79
CA GLY A 159 9.90 11.91 3.08
C GLY A 159 11.27 12.53 3.35
N LEU A 160 12.07 12.65 2.27
CA LEU A 160 13.45 13.15 2.12
C LEU A 160 14.58 12.35 2.77
N SER A 161 15.23 11.53 1.93
CA SER A 161 16.67 11.20 1.98
C SER A 161 17.18 10.47 3.23
N GLU A 162 18.20 9.64 3.06
CA GLU A 162 18.88 8.96 4.17
C GLU A 162 19.65 9.90 5.12
N PHE A 163 19.38 11.21 5.08
CA PHE A 163 20.05 12.26 5.81
C PHE A 163 19.09 13.03 6.72
N LYS A 164 19.47 13.03 8.01
CA LYS A 164 19.08 13.96 9.07
C LYS A 164 17.66 13.82 9.62
N GLY A 165 17.55 12.94 10.64
CA GLY A 165 16.77 13.17 11.85
C GLY A 165 15.24 13.21 11.72
N MET A 166 14.56 12.23 12.32
CA MET A 166 13.20 12.25 12.89
C MET A 166 12.06 13.01 12.17
N LEU A 167 12.15 13.33 10.87
CA LEU A 167 11.07 14.01 10.17
C LEU A 167 10.10 12.99 9.60
N LEU A 168 8.84 13.13 9.99
CA LEU A 168 7.74 12.38 9.42
C LEU A 168 7.59 12.76 7.95
N GLY A 169 7.49 11.76 7.09
CA GLY A 169 7.37 11.94 5.66
C GLY A 169 6.25 12.85 5.20
N SER A 170 6.42 13.57 4.07
CA SER A 170 5.41 14.52 3.57
C SER A 170 4.03 13.89 3.37
N ILE A 171 3.97 12.65 2.85
CA ILE A 171 2.72 11.89 2.69
C ILE A 171 2.17 11.43 4.04
N SER A 172 2.99 10.82 4.89
CA SER A 172 2.52 10.38 6.22
C SER A 172 2.03 11.55 7.09
N LYS A 173 2.68 12.72 7.01
CA LYS A 173 2.28 13.95 7.68
C LYS A 173 0.97 14.48 7.11
N TYR A 174 0.86 14.51 5.78
CA TYR A 174 -0.38 14.89 5.12
C TYR A 174 -1.55 14.00 5.55
N CYS A 175 -1.37 12.68 5.55
CA CYS A 175 -2.39 11.73 5.98
C CYS A 175 -2.79 11.96 7.44
N LEU A 176 -1.85 12.13 8.37
CA LEU A 176 -2.17 12.43 9.77
C LEU A 176 -2.96 13.74 9.95
N GLN A 177 -2.68 14.74 9.11
CA GLN A 177 -3.32 16.06 9.22
C GLN A 177 -4.70 16.12 8.57
N HIS A 178 -4.93 15.36 7.50
CA HIS A 178 -6.11 15.55 6.63
C HIS A 178 -6.98 14.30 6.46
N SER A 179 -6.57 13.14 6.99
CA SER A 179 -7.37 11.92 6.85
C SER A 179 -8.64 12.00 7.69
N PRO A 180 -9.83 11.72 7.12
CA PRO A 180 -11.07 11.62 7.89
C PRO A 180 -11.18 10.28 8.63
N VAL A 181 -10.27 9.34 8.38
CA VAL A 181 -10.21 8.01 9.03
C VAL A 181 -8.94 7.90 9.88
N PRO A 182 -8.92 7.03 10.91
CA PRO A 182 -7.70 6.76 11.68
C PRO A 182 -6.50 6.45 10.77
N VAL A 183 -5.31 6.90 11.16
CA VAL A 183 -4.07 6.69 10.41
C VAL A 183 -3.01 6.05 11.29
N THR A 184 -2.43 4.94 10.83
CA THR A 184 -1.26 4.31 11.44
C THR A 184 -0.03 4.54 10.57
N VAL A 185 1.03 5.09 11.17
CA VAL A 185 2.33 5.26 10.52
C VAL A 185 3.27 4.16 11.00
N VAL A 186 3.67 3.27 10.10
CA VAL A 186 4.51 2.11 10.43
C VAL A 186 5.98 2.44 10.19
N ARG A 187 6.83 2.22 11.20
CA ARG A 187 8.29 2.39 11.16
C ARG A 187 8.98 1.03 11.08
N SER A 188 9.94 0.90 10.16
CA SER A 188 10.76 -0.31 10.09
C SER A 188 11.83 -0.33 11.19
N GLU A 189 12.18 -1.53 11.66
CA GLU A 189 13.18 -1.72 12.73
C GLU A 189 14.55 -1.11 12.39
N ASN A 190 14.94 -1.17 11.10
CA ASN A 190 16.19 -0.55 10.63
C ASN A 190 16.20 0.96 10.87
N GLN A 191 15.05 1.64 10.75
CA GLN A 191 14.92 3.06 11.06
C GLN A 191 14.95 3.32 12.57
N ILE A 192 14.34 2.44 13.37
CA ILE A 192 14.35 2.53 14.84
C ILE A 192 15.79 2.41 15.36
N ARG A 193 16.54 1.41 14.88
CA ARG A 193 17.96 1.21 15.22
C ARG A 193 18.79 2.42 14.82
N LYS A 194 18.68 2.93 13.59
CA LYS A 194 19.42 4.13 13.13
C LYS A 194 19.13 5.37 14.00
N SER A 195 17.86 5.62 14.35
CA SER A 195 17.50 6.75 15.23
C SER A 195 18.05 6.61 16.66
N SER A 196 18.13 5.38 17.17
CA SER A 196 18.73 5.09 18.48
C SER A 196 20.24 5.35 18.45
N PHE A 197 20.92 5.00 17.36
CA PHE A 197 22.34 5.32 17.16
C PHE A 197 22.59 6.84 17.03
N ASP A 198 21.81 7.54 16.20
CA ASP A 198 21.99 8.99 15.99
C ASP A 198 21.70 9.81 17.26
N SER A 199 20.73 9.42 18.08
CA SER A 199 20.41 10.09 19.35
C SER A 199 21.52 9.93 20.40
N VAL A 200 22.14 8.75 20.48
CA VAL A 200 23.31 8.50 21.36
C VAL A 200 24.51 9.33 20.90
N TYR A 201 24.77 9.40 19.60
CA TYR A 201 25.90 10.17 19.06
C TYR A 201 25.73 11.69 19.25
N ASN A 202 24.53 12.23 19.01
CA ASN A 202 24.23 13.65 19.23
C ASN A 202 24.23 14.04 20.72
N ASN A 203 23.83 13.14 21.62
CA ASN A 203 23.93 13.40 23.06
C ASN A 203 25.37 13.40 23.57
N ASN A 204 26.26 12.57 23.00
CA ASN A 204 27.67 12.56 23.37
C ASN A 204 28.47 13.77 22.82
N GLY A 205 27.96 14.46 21.80
CA GLY A 205 28.54 15.71 21.28
C GLY A 205 28.15 16.98 22.06
N ARG A 206 27.07 16.94 22.86
CA ARG A 206 26.67 18.05 23.74
C ARG A 206 27.25 17.82 25.13
N LYS A 207 28.52 18.18 25.33
CA LYS A 207 29.02 18.47 26.69
C LYS A 207 28.10 19.53 27.29
N ARG A 208 27.47 19.16 28.41
CA ARG A 208 26.63 20.03 29.23
C ARG A 208 27.49 21.23 29.65
N SER A 209 27.25 22.41 29.08
CA SER A 209 27.61 23.65 29.75
C SER A 209 26.66 23.78 30.95
N SER A 210 27.16 23.43 32.12
CA SER A 210 26.56 23.79 33.39
C SER A 210 26.52 25.31 33.49
N ALA A 211 25.34 25.91 33.36
CA ALA A 211 25.07 27.22 33.92
C ALA A 211 24.55 27.00 35.34
N ILE A 212 25.42 27.29 36.31
CA ILE A 212 25.05 27.62 37.68
C ILE A 212 25.09 29.16 37.69
N TRP A 213 23.90 29.76 37.78
CA TRP A 213 23.55 31.20 37.72
C TRP A 213 24.03 31.98 36.50
#